data_AF-A0A1H1LZ18-F1
#
_entry.id   AF-A0A1H1LZ18-F1
#
_cell.length_a   1.000
_cell.length_b   1.000
_cell.length_c   1.000
_cell.angle_alpha   90.00
_cell.angle_beta   90.00
_cell.angle_gamma   90.00
#
_symmetry.space_group_name_H-M   'P 1'
#
loop_
_entity.id
_entity.type
_entity.pdbx_description
1 polymer ?
#
loop_
_entity_poly.entity_id
_entity_poly.type
_entity_poly.pdbx_seq_one_letter_code
_entity_poly.pdbx_strand_id
1 'polypeptide(L)'
;MKISSQFFLILILLFGCKAIETNDAVLEEAKSFKNFRGFEPVDPTEFNDDILIVQDGLIASKDLKLLNAEETLGFLNNETVLVSIGQLTSEGKIAYIPFAISKKNTSYKVTMDYMKYATLGQRDERNNFIGYKRVGVGLRLISLITTAEAGINISDLYSIGLAAKAGKLSGTLMIEVIGIKSKDVTTLLPLPSEINQTTIQNAMQALATIKSKIYDADTKLYPQVMAIKVDIGARNQKIATVSANNNTPIVSAGMSMSLDDDKVEDLDDNSIKLQFQNNTIGTGSKEMKAATLERKALYSLLDKNVEGALRNLEECEQVLPGYHSVYEVMILLKKNRVALLDKEDSLWQEVYRQLLNNFSWRIPESIKKKLRDSTN
;
A
#
# COMPACT_ATOMS: atom_id res chain seq x y z
N MET A 1 26.26 -62.16 -39.90
CA MET A 1 24.90 -61.74 -39.49
C MET A 1 25.02 -61.10 -38.11
N LYS A 2 24.83 -59.78 -38.01
CA LYS A 2 25.07 -58.99 -36.79
C LYS A 2 23.88 -59.12 -35.83
N ILE A 3 24.10 -59.65 -34.63
CA ILE A 3 23.11 -59.63 -33.55
C ILE A 3 23.38 -58.36 -32.73
N SER A 4 22.37 -57.50 -32.75
CA SER A 4 22.34 -56.14 -32.21
C SER A 4 22.42 -56.14 -30.69
N SER A 5 23.44 -55.45 -30.19
CA SER A 5 23.57 -54.93 -28.83
C SER A 5 22.51 -53.84 -28.59
N GLN A 6 21.36 -54.20 -28.01
CA GLN A 6 20.43 -53.26 -27.40
C GLN A 6 19.64 -53.96 -26.29
N PHE A 7 20.27 -54.22 -25.15
CA PHE A 7 19.55 -54.63 -23.94
C PHE A 7 20.16 -54.08 -22.64
N PHE A 8 20.86 -52.95 -22.74
CA PHE A 8 21.51 -52.31 -21.59
C PHE A 8 21.27 -50.80 -21.56
N LEU A 9 20.01 -50.37 -21.69
CA LEU A 9 19.63 -48.96 -21.48
C LEU A 9 18.21 -48.77 -20.93
N ILE A 10 17.73 -49.70 -20.11
CA ILE A 10 16.47 -49.54 -19.36
C ILE A 10 16.71 -49.98 -17.91
N LEU A 11 17.61 -49.29 -17.20
CA LEU A 11 17.72 -49.40 -15.74
C LEU A 11 18.40 -48.18 -15.07
N ILE A 12 18.31 -46.98 -15.67
CA ILE A 12 18.80 -45.73 -15.07
C ILE A 12 17.81 -44.58 -15.33
N LEU A 13 16.53 -44.80 -15.00
CA LEU A 13 15.51 -43.73 -15.00
C LEU A 13 14.62 -43.77 -13.73
N LEU A 14 15.10 -44.39 -12.64
CA LEU A 14 14.34 -44.53 -11.38
C LEU A 14 14.95 -43.84 -10.15
N PHE A 15 15.87 -42.88 -10.33
CA PHE A 15 16.33 -42.05 -9.20
C PHE A 15 16.36 -40.59 -9.61
N GLY A 16 15.41 -39.80 -9.08
CA GLY A 16 15.52 -38.35 -9.18
C GLY A 16 14.25 -37.51 -9.11
N CYS A 17 13.06 -38.04 -8.83
CA CYS A 17 11.98 -37.17 -8.32
C CYS A 17 12.27 -36.91 -6.84
N LYS A 18 13.10 -35.90 -6.55
CA LYS A 18 12.94 -35.19 -5.27
C LYS A 18 11.55 -34.59 -5.32
N ALA A 19 10.67 -35.06 -4.46
CA ALA A 19 9.48 -34.32 -4.10
C ALA A 19 9.94 -32.90 -3.79
N ILE A 20 9.46 -31.93 -4.58
CA ILE A 20 9.47 -30.54 -4.16
C ILE A 20 8.55 -30.55 -2.94
N GLU A 21 9.15 -30.61 -1.76
CA GLU A 21 8.48 -30.18 -0.54
C GLU A 21 8.07 -28.74 -0.80
N THR A 22 6.79 -28.56 -1.13
CA THR A 22 6.17 -27.25 -1.06
C THR A 22 6.37 -26.80 0.38
N ASN A 23 7.13 -25.72 0.55
CA ASN A 23 7.36 -25.09 1.84
C ASN A 23 6.02 -24.57 2.41
N ASP A 24 5.21 -25.47 2.94
CA ASP A 24 3.99 -25.17 3.69
C ASP A 24 4.31 -24.34 4.95
N ALA A 25 5.57 -24.37 5.39
CA ALA A 25 6.09 -23.55 6.48
C ALA A 25 5.92 -22.03 6.28
N VAL A 26 5.97 -21.52 5.04
CA VAL A 26 5.77 -20.07 4.78
C VAL A 26 4.31 -19.66 4.98
N LEU A 27 3.37 -20.59 4.82
CA LEU A 27 1.93 -20.36 5.00
C LEU A 27 1.46 -20.65 6.43
N GLU A 28 2.10 -21.59 7.15
CA GLU A 28 1.81 -21.86 8.56
C GLU A 28 2.28 -20.73 9.50
N GLU A 29 3.35 -20.01 9.16
CA GLU A 29 3.85 -18.88 9.96
C GLU A 29 3.07 -17.57 9.82
N ALA A 30 1.94 -17.55 9.10
CA ALA A 30 1.04 -16.40 9.07
C ALA A 30 0.29 -16.25 10.41
N LYS A 31 1.04 -15.97 11.48
CA LYS A 31 0.52 -15.37 12.71
C LYS A 31 -0.21 -14.10 12.30
N SER A 32 -1.46 -13.95 12.75
CA SER A 32 -2.18 -12.68 12.66
C SER A 32 -1.21 -11.57 13.09
N PHE A 33 -0.98 -10.57 12.25
CA PHE A 33 -0.21 -9.42 12.70
C PHE A 33 -0.95 -8.84 13.89
N LYS A 34 -0.39 -8.94 15.10
CA LYS A 34 -0.83 -8.16 16.28
C LYS A 34 -0.74 -6.64 16.03
N ASN A 35 -0.20 -6.21 14.88
CA ASN A 35 0.21 -4.84 14.56
C ASN A 35 -0.29 -4.38 13.17
N PHE A 36 -1.54 -4.65 12.80
CA PHE A 36 -2.15 -3.85 11.73
C PHE A 36 -2.25 -2.41 12.25
N ARG A 37 -1.44 -1.48 11.73
CA ARG A 37 -1.51 -0.04 12.07
C ARG A 37 -2.13 0.80 10.94
N GLY A 38 -2.85 0.14 10.03
CA GLY A 38 -3.70 0.79 9.05
C GLY A 38 -5.01 1.26 9.68
N PHE A 39 -5.87 1.88 8.87
CA PHE A 39 -7.24 2.15 9.29
C PHE A 39 -8.07 0.87 9.12
N GLU A 40 -8.72 0.43 10.18
CA GLU A 40 -9.63 -0.71 10.18
C GLU A 40 -11.04 -0.21 9.83
N PRO A 41 -11.71 -0.81 8.84
CA PRO A 41 -13.08 -0.46 8.53
C PRO A 41 -13.98 -0.87 9.69
N VAL A 42 -14.81 0.06 10.15
CA VAL A 42 -15.82 -0.17 11.20
C VAL A 42 -17.20 0.01 10.61
N ASP A 43 -18.20 -0.56 11.27
CA ASP A 43 -19.59 -0.34 10.88
C ASP A 43 -19.90 1.17 10.94
N PRO A 44 -20.54 1.73 9.90
CA PRO A 44 -20.76 3.16 9.83
C PRO A 44 -21.63 3.65 11.00
N THR A 45 -21.15 4.67 11.69
CA THR A 45 -21.86 5.29 12.83
C THR A 45 -21.92 6.79 12.66
N GLU A 46 -23.00 7.40 13.15
CA GLU A 46 -23.16 8.86 13.08
C GLU A 46 -22.02 9.58 13.80
N PHE A 47 -21.49 10.63 13.16
CA PHE A 47 -20.54 11.54 13.76
C PHE A 47 -21.28 12.78 14.26
N ASN A 48 -21.14 13.08 15.55
CA ASN A 48 -21.90 14.12 16.25
C ASN A 48 -21.00 15.20 16.90
N ASP A 49 -19.79 15.44 16.38
CA ASP A 49 -18.92 16.49 16.91
C ASP A 49 -19.05 17.78 16.08
N ASP A 50 -18.90 18.92 16.74
CA ASP A 50 -18.74 20.21 16.07
C ASP A 50 -17.43 20.23 15.28
N ILE A 51 -17.47 20.84 14.09
CA ILE A 51 -16.28 21.02 13.27
C ILE A 51 -15.93 22.50 13.11
N LEU A 52 -14.63 22.76 12.95
CA LEU A 52 -14.12 24.09 12.63
C LEU A 52 -14.17 24.28 11.11
N ILE A 53 -14.93 25.29 10.67
CA ILE A 53 -14.99 25.70 9.27
C ILE A 53 -14.44 27.12 9.11
N VAL A 54 -13.93 27.44 7.92
CA VAL A 54 -13.53 28.80 7.56
C VAL A 54 -14.70 29.46 6.84
N GLN A 55 -15.25 30.52 7.43
CA GLN A 55 -16.32 31.33 6.84
C GLN A 55 -15.87 32.79 6.83
N ASP A 56 -15.86 33.42 5.65
CA ASP A 56 -15.45 34.82 5.47
C ASP A 56 -14.06 35.17 6.05
N GLY A 57 -13.14 34.19 6.03
CA GLY A 57 -11.78 34.35 6.59
C GLY A 57 -11.68 34.19 8.11
N LEU A 58 -12.77 33.87 8.80
CA LEU A 58 -12.83 33.59 10.23
C LEU A 58 -13.07 32.09 10.49
N ILE A 59 -12.55 31.59 11.60
CA ILE A 59 -12.80 30.21 12.06
C ILE A 59 -14.10 30.20 12.86
N ALA A 60 -15.10 29.45 12.40
CA ALA A 60 -16.37 29.24 13.10
C ALA A 60 -16.54 27.76 13.47
N SER A 61 -17.10 27.50 14.65
CA SER A 61 -17.52 26.15 15.08
C SER A 61 -18.96 25.91 14.63
N LYS A 62 -19.22 24.82 13.92
CA LYS A 62 -20.54 24.48 13.40
C LYS A 62 -20.80 22.99 13.50
N ASP A 63 -22.02 22.63 13.91
CA ASP A 63 -22.49 21.25 13.89
C ASP A 63 -22.50 20.72 12.43
N LEU A 64 -21.93 19.54 12.23
CA LEU A 64 -21.86 18.87 10.93
C LEU A 64 -23.23 18.75 10.25
N LYS A 65 -24.30 18.57 11.02
CA LYS A 65 -25.69 18.43 10.54
C LYS A 65 -26.25 19.74 9.97
N LEU A 66 -25.63 20.87 10.28
CA LEU A 66 -26.04 22.20 9.80
C LEU A 66 -25.25 22.67 8.58
N LEU A 67 -24.28 21.88 8.11
CA LEU A 67 -23.49 22.22 6.94
C LEU A 67 -24.31 22.09 5.66
N ASN A 68 -24.07 23.00 4.72
CA ASN A 68 -24.50 22.81 3.34
C ASN A 68 -23.56 21.83 2.61
N ALA A 69 -23.92 21.44 1.39
CA ALA A 69 -23.16 20.45 0.62
C ALA A 69 -21.72 20.92 0.32
N GLU A 70 -21.52 22.20 0.01
CA GLU A 70 -20.20 22.76 -0.30
C GLU A 70 -19.29 22.78 0.95
N GLU A 71 -19.82 23.26 2.09
CA GLU A 71 -19.13 23.24 3.37
C GLU A 71 -18.75 21.80 3.77
N THR A 72 -19.67 20.85 3.57
CA THR A 72 -19.41 19.42 3.84
C THR A 72 -18.31 18.89 2.93
N LEU A 73 -18.35 19.16 1.63
CA LEU A 73 -17.32 18.71 0.69
C LEU A 73 -15.96 19.37 0.97
N GLY A 74 -15.95 20.62 1.43
CA GLY A 74 -14.76 21.33 1.87
C GLY A 74 -14.16 20.71 3.14
N PHE A 75 -15.00 20.29 4.08
CA PHE A 75 -14.56 19.52 5.25
C PHE A 75 -13.99 18.14 4.85
N LEU A 76 -14.66 17.44 3.93
CA LEU A 76 -14.24 16.13 3.42
C LEU A 76 -13.15 16.26 2.33
N ASN A 77 -12.04 16.87 2.70
CA ASN A 77 -10.96 17.25 1.79
C ASN A 77 -10.06 16.09 1.32
N ASN A 78 -10.17 14.89 1.89
CA ASN A 78 -9.42 13.72 1.45
C ASN A 78 -10.31 12.75 0.66
N GLU A 79 -9.68 11.97 -0.21
CA GLU A 79 -10.33 10.92 -0.98
C GLU A 79 -9.41 9.70 -1.04
N THR A 80 -9.96 8.49 -0.90
CA THR A 80 -9.16 7.26 -0.98
C THR A 80 -9.98 6.09 -1.47
N VAL A 81 -9.27 5.10 -2.03
CA VAL A 81 -9.77 3.75 -2.25
C VAL A 81 -8.91 2.80 -1.41
N LEU A 82 -9.53 1.98 -0.57
CA LEU A 82 -8.84 1.08 0.35
C LEU A 82 -9.43 -0.33 0.25
N VAL A 83 -8.56 -1.32 0.14
CA VAL A 83 -8.94 -2.73 0.31
C VAL A 83 -8.42 -3.21 1.66
N SER A 84 -9.31 -3.82 2.46
CA SER A 84 -9.00 -4.42 3.75
C SER A 84 -9.43 -5.88 3.74
N ILE A 85 -8.53 -6.78 4.13
CA ILE A 85 -8.78 -8.22 4.14
C ILE A 85 -8.76 -8.69 5.58
N GLY A 86 -9.91 -9.12 6.08
CA GLY A 86 -10.07 -9.74 7.39
C GLY A 86 -10.25 -11.24 7.25
N GLN A 87 -9.39 -12.05 7.88
CA GLN A 87 -9.62 -13.48 8.01
C GLN A 87 -10.55 -13.74 9.20
N LEU A 88 -11.61 -14.52 8.98
CA LEU A 88 -12.47 -14.99 10.07
C LEU A 88 -11.78 -16.16 10.78
N THR A 89 -11.62 -16.04 12.10
CA THR A 89 -11.09 -17.12 12.94
C THR A 89 -12.20 -18.05 13.40
N SER A 90 -11.82 -19.24 13.89
CA SER A 90 -12.75 -20.21 14.49
C SER A 90 -13.55 -19.68 15.68
N GLU A 91 -13.08 -18.58 16.29
CA GLU A 91 -13.75 -17.88 17.40
C GLU A 91 -14.70 -16.76 16.93
N GLY A 92 -14.89 -16.60 15.61
CA GLY A 92 -15.69 -15.51 15.03
C GLY A 92 -15.03 -14.14 15.07
N LYS A 93 -13.73 -14.06 15.42
CA LYS A 93 -12.96 -12.81 15.40
C LYS A 93 -12.45 -12.54 13.99
N ILE A 94 -12.31 -11.27 13.64
CA ILE A 94 -11.70 -10.85 12.37
C ILE A 94 -10.24 -10.46 12.64
N ALA A 95 -9.32 -11.14 11.98
CA ALA A 95 -7.90 -10.80 11.98
C ALA A 95 -7.53 -10.15 10.65
N TYR A 96 -7.20 -8.87 10.64
CA TYR A 96 -6.77 -8.18 9.43
C TYR A 96 -5.38 -8.67 9.01
N ILE A 97 -5.30 -9.15 7.77
CA ILE A 97 -4.09 -9.71 7.20
C ILE A 97 -3.57 -8.78 6.12
N PRO A 98 -2.25 -8.60 6.05
CA PRO A 98 -1.66 -7.76 5.03
C PRO A 98 -1.67 -8.51 3.69
N PHE A 99 -1.48 -9.83 3.67
CA PHE A 99 -1.38 -10.62 2.42
C PHE A 99 -2.71 -10.85 1.70
N ALA A 100 -2.64 -10.86 0.37
CA ALA A 100 -3.79 -10.97 -0.53
C ALA A 100 -4.07 -12.40 -1.04
N ILE A 101 -3.30 -13.40 -0.60
CA ILE A 101 -3.39 -14.78 -1.11
C ILE A 101 -4.21 -15.65 -0.14
N SER A 102 -5.22 -16.33 -0.66
CA SER A 102 -6.07 -17.20 0.16
C SER A 102 -5.37 -18.48 0.60
N LYS A 103 -5.77 -18.95 1.78
CA LYS A 103 -5.57 -20.32 2.24
C LYS A 103 -6.78 -21.17 1.85
N LYS A 104 -6.61 -22.49 1.83
CA LYS A 104 -7.71 -23.44 1.59
C LYS A 104 -8.67 -23.45 2.78
N ASN A 105 -9.97 -23.66 2.54
CA ASN A 105 -11.01 -23.80 3.56
C ASN A 105 -11.04 -22.66 4.58
N THR A 106 -10.76 -21.43 4.14
CA THR A 106 -10.67 -20.26 5.02
C THR A 106 -11.71 -19.22 4.63
N SER A 107 -12.33 -18.61 5.62
CA SER A 107 -13.33 -17.56 5.43
C SER A 107 -12.68 -16.18 5.55
N TYR A 108 -13.05 -15.26 4.65
CA TYR A 108 -12.55 -13.90 4.60
C TYR A 108 -13.69 -12.89 4.46
N LYS A 109 -13.54 -11.75 5.15
CA LYS A 109 -14.27 -10.50 4.90
C LYS A 109 -13.35 -9.57 4.14
N VAL A 110 -13.58 -9.41 2.83
CA VAL A 110 -12.87 -8.45 2.00
C VAL A 110 -13.72 -7.20 1.90
N THR A 111 -13.22 -6.08 2.43
CA THR A 111 -13.89 -4.78 2.39
C THR A 111 -13.15 -3.87 1.42
N MET A 112 -13.86 -3.34 0.43
CA MET A 112 -13.35 -2.34 -0.50
C MET A 112 -14.12 -1.04 -0.33
N ASP A 113 -13.41 -0.02 0.13
CA ASP A 113 -13.97 1.28 0.45
C ASP A 113 -13.53 2.30 -0.57
N TYR A 114 -14.49 3.05 -1.09
CA TYR A 114 -14.28 4.37 -1.64
C TYR A 114 -14.76 5.39 -0.60
N MET A 115 -13.90 6.31 -0.17
CA MET A 115 -14.24 7.28 0.87
C MET A 115 -13.84 8.69 0.45
N LYS A 116 -14.74 9.65 0.64
CA LYS A 116 -14.43 11.07 0.73
C LYS A 116 -14.54 11.46 2.20
N TYR A 117 -13.43 11.87 2.81
CA TYR A 117 -13.31 11.88 4.28
C TYR A 117 -12.40 12.97 4.82
N ALA A 118 -12.55 13.26 6.10
CA ALA A 118 -11.60 13.96 6.95
C ALA A 118 -10.96 12.97 7.94
N THR A 119 -9.68 13.16 8.25
CA THR A 119 -9.02 12.41 9.33
C THR A 119 -9.06 13.24 10.59
N LEU A 120 -9.71 12.72 11.64
CA LEU A 120 -9.83 13.41 12.92
C LEU A 120 -9.11 12.62 14.00
N GLY A 121 -8.53 13.34 14.96
CA GLY A 121 -8.03 12.72 16.19
C GLY A 121 -9.20 12.18 17.02
N GLN A 122 -9.04 10.99 17.56
CA GLN A 122 -9.99 10.36 18.46
C GLN A 122 -9.45 10.43 19.89
N ARG A 123 -10.34 10.79 20.81
CA ARG A 123 -10.05 10.85 22.24
C ARG A 123 -11.01 9.98 23.03
N ASP A 124 -10.56 9.49 24.18
CA ASP A 124 -11.42 8.80 25.14
C ASP A 124 -12.24 9.79 25.99
N GLU A 125 -13.11 9.27 26.87
CA GLU A 125 -13.94 10.07 27.80
C GLU A 125 -13.12 10.95 28.75
N ARG A 126 -11.83 10.64 28.94
CA ARG A 126 -10.89 11.37 29.78
C ARG A 126 -10.04 12.35 28.98
N ASN A 127 -10.41 12.61 27.72
CA ASN A 127 -9.73 13.50 26.78
C ASN A 127 -8.31 13.04 26.38
N ASN A 128 -7.94 11.77 26.64
CA ASN A 128 -6.68 11.22 26.18
C ASN A 128 -6.79 10.86 24.71
N PHE A 129 -5.74 11.13 23.94
CA PHE A 129 -5.67 10.67 22.57
C PHE A 129 -5.58 9.14 22.52
N ILE A 130 -6.37 8.53 21.64
CA ILE A 130 -6.41 7.07 21.48
C ILE A 130 -6.22 6.62 20.03
N GLY A 131 -6.11 7.55 19.08
CA GLY A 131 -5.88 7.24 17.68
C GLY A 131 -6.62 8.19 16.73
N TYR A 132 -6.90 7.73 15.53
CA TYR A 132 -7.54 8.52 14.48
C TYR A 132 -8.82 7.85 14.00
N LYS A 133 -9.82 8.66 13.64
CA LYS A 133 -11.03 8.21 12.94
C LYS A 133 -11.14 8.89 11.58
N ARG A 134 -11.58 8.14 10.57
CA ARG A 134 -11.98 8.67 9.26
C ARG A 134 -13.48 8.93 9.29
N VAL A 135 -13.84 10.20 9.13
CA VAL A 135 -15.23 10.64 9.09
C VAL A 135 -15.54 11.10 7.68
N GLY A 136 -16.56 10.52 7.05
CA GLY A 136 -16.82 10.80 5.66
C GLY A 136 -18.07 10.15 5.10
N VAL A 137 -18.19 10.27 3.80
CA VAL A 137 -19.21 9.63 2.98
C VAL A 137 -18.52 8.74 1.96
N GLY A 138 -19.24 7.74 1.47
CA GLY A 138 -18.63 6.86 0.49
C GLY A 138 -19.44 5.63 0.19
N LEU A 139 -18.71 4.65 -0.35
CA LEU A 139 -19.24 3.39 -0.81
C LEU A 139 -18.38 2.28 -0.26
N ARG A 140 -19.02 1.24 0.23
CA ARG A 140 -18.35 0.06 0.76
C ARG A 140 -18.89 -1.17 0.08
N LEU A 141 -17.98 -1.99 -0.42
CA LEU A 141 -18.28 -3.30 -0.96
C LEU A 141 -17.66 -4.34 -0.04
N ILE A 142 -18.47 -5.30 0.39
CA ILE A 142 -18.07 -6.37 1.30
C ILE A 142 -18.28 -7.70 0.59
N SER A 143 -17.19 -8.42 0.36
CA SER A 143 -17.24 -9.81 -0.09
C SER A 143 -16.99 -10.72 1.11
N LEU A 144 -18.00 -11.50 1.49
CA LEU A 144 -17.87 -12.58 2.46
C LEU A 144 -17.62 -13.86 1.69
N ILE A 145 -16.39 -14.36 1.72
CA ILE A 145 -15.97 -15.49 0.90
C ILE A 145 -15.44 -16.65 1.74
N THR A 146 -15.70 -17.86 1.28
CA THR A 146 -15.10 -19.10 1.78
C THR A 146 -14.39 -19.79 0.62
N THR A 147 -13.10 -20.05 0.79
CA THR A 147 -12.26 -20.65 -0.26
C THR A 147 -12.28 -22.18 -0.20
N ALA A 148 -12.41 -22.83 -1.35
CA ALA A 148 -12.22 -24.27 -1.50
C ALA A 148 -10.77 -24.63 -1.87
N GLU A 149 -10.01 -23.67 -2.42
CA GLU A 149 -8.61 -23.80 -2.80
C GLU A 149 -7.75 -22.67 -2.20
N ALA A 150 -6.46 -22.93 -2.02
CA ALA A 150 -5.46 -21.91 -1.70
C ALA A 150 -4.95 -21.21 -2.97
N GLY A 151 -4.21 -20.10 -2.80
CA GLY A 151 -3.53 -19.44 -3.91
C GLY A 151 -4.40 -18.48 -4.71
N ILE A 152 -5.63 -18.19 -4.25
CA ILE A 152 -6.53 -17.25 -4.92
C ILE A 152 -6.15 -15.83 -4.50
N ASN A 153 -6.03 -14.92 -5.47
CA ASN A 153 -5.91 -13.51 -5.15
C ASN A 153 -7.27 -12.96 -4.67
N ILE A 154 -7.33 -12.53 -3.42
CA ILE A 154 -8.53 -11.98 -2.77
C ILE A 154 -8.43 -10.47 -2.51
N SER A 155 -7.39 -9.78 -3.02
CA SER A 155 -7.31 -8.32 -2.96
C SER A 155 -8.08 -7.61 -4.07
N ASP A 156 -8.53 -8.34 -5.10
CA ASP A 156 -9.23 -7.76 -6.24
C ASP A 156 -10.53 -8.54 -6.56
N LEU A 157 -11.59 -7.82 -6.90
CA LEU A 157 -12.90 -8.44 -7.12
C LEU A 157 -12.95 -9.27 -8.40
N TYR A 158 -12.14 -8.93 -9.40
CA TYR A 158 -12.15 -9.65 -10.66
C TYR A 158 -11.65 -11.08 -10.48
N SER A 159 -10.52 -11.26 -9.81
CA SER A 159 -9.94 -12.54 -9.39
C SER A 159 -10.89 -13.31 -8.49
N ILE A 160 -11.56 -12.63 -7.54
CA ILE A 160 -12.61 -13.25 -6.71
C ILE A 160 -13.74 -13.79 -7.59
N GLY A 161 -14.22 -13.00 -8.56
CA GLY A 161 -15.29 -13.41 -9.48
C GLY A 161 -14.90 -14.57 -10.40
N LEU A 162 -13.66 -14.58 -10.90
CA LEU A 162 -13.11 -15.70 -11.69
C LEU A 162 -12.99 -16.97 -10.85
N ALA A 163 -12.48 -16.86 -9.63
CA ALA A 163 -12.37 -17.98 -8.71
C ALA A 163 -13.74 -18.54 -8.30
N ALA A 164 -14.74 -17.67 -8.10
CA ALA A 164 -16.12 -18.08 -7.84
C ALA A 164 -16.69 -18.87 -9.01
N LYS A 165 -16.53 -18.36 -10.24
CA LYS A 165 -16.96 -19.05 -11.47
C LYS A 165 -16.29 -20.41 -11.66
N ALA A 166 -15.03 -20.53 -11.25
CA ALA A 166 -14.27 -21.78 -11.30
C ALA A 166 -14.58 -22.74 -10.13
N GLY A 167 -15.50 -22.39 -9.22
CA GLY A 167 -15.83 -23.21 -8.04
C GLY A 167 -14.75 -23.24 -6.95
N LYS A 168 -13.74 -22.36 -7.04
CA LYS A 168 -12.59 -22.31 -6.13
C LYS A 168 -12.88 -21.52 -4.85
N LEU A 169 -13.93 -20.72 -4.86
CA LEU A 169 -14.50 -20.07 -3.69
C LEU A 169 -16.02 -19.91 -3.87
N SER A 170 -16.70 -19.66 -2.76
CA SER A 170 -18.12 -19.30 -2.72
C SER A 170 -18.32 -18.15 -1.74
N GLY A 171 -19.43 -17.42 -1.85
CA GLY A 171 -19.67 -16.29 -0.97
C GLY A 171 -20.77 -15.37 -1.44
N THR A 172 -20.92 -14.27 -0.70
CA THR A 172 -21.91 -13.24 -0.95
C THR A 172 -21.27 -11.86 -1.05
N LEU A 173 -21.86 -11.03 -1.90
CA LEU A 173 -21.49 -9.64 -2.07
C LEU A 173 -22.52 -8.74 -1.39
N MET A 174 -22.05 -7.76 -0.63
CA MET A 174 -22.87 -6.69 -0.06
C MET A 174 -22.32 -5.34 -0.50
N ILE A 175 -23.22 -4.39 -0.73
CA ILE A 175 -22.87 -3.01 -1.07
C ILE A 175 -23.59 -2.09 -0.09
N GLU A 176 -22.83 -1.15 0.45
CA GLU A 176 -23.30 -0.15 1.39
C GLU A 176 -23.02 1.25 0.83
N VAL A 177 -24.05 2.09 0.84
CA VAL A 177 -23.92 3.53 0.59
C VAL A 177 -23.85 4.20 1.94
N ILE A 178 -22.74 4.88 2.23
CA ILE A 178 -22.43 5.41 3.55
C ILE A 178 -22.58 6.93 3.50
N GLY A 179 -23.57 7.46 4.22
CA GLY A 179 -23.74 8.90 4.39
C GLY A 179 -24.15 9.66 3.13
N ILE A 180 -24.62 9.00 2.06
CA ILE A 180 -25.09 9.65 0.83
C ILE A 180 -26.60 9.45 0.72
N LYS A 181 -27.35 10.55 0.66
CA LYS A 181 -28.80 10.54 0.50
C LYS A 181 -29.19 11.25 -0.79
N SER A 182 -29.60 10.47 -1.78
CA SER A 182 -30.15 10.94 -3.04
C SER A 182 -31.18 9.95 -3.57
N LYS A 183 -32.20 10.47 -4.28
CA LYS A 183 -33.22 9.63 -4.94
C LYS A 183 -32.58 8.77 -6.02
N ASP A 184 -31.69 9.37 -6.81
CA ASP A 184 -30.95 8.69 -7.87
C ASP A 184 -30.02 7.60 -7.33
N VAL A 185 -29.37 7.85 -6.19
CA VAL A 185 -28.49 6.84 -5.57
C VAL A 185 -29.28 5.61 -5.11
N THR A 186 -30.51 5.81 -4.64
CA THR A 186 -31.36 4.72 -4.15
C THR A 186 -31.76 3.75 -5.27
N THR A 187 -32.00 4.26 -6.50
CA THR A 187 -32.41 3.43 -7.64
C THR A 187 -31.25 2.70 -8.30
N LEU A 188 -30.01 3.10 -8.02
CA LEU A 188 -28.79 2.52 -8.57
C LEU A 188 -28.24 1.36 -7.74
N LEU A 189 -28.72 1.15 -6.51
CA LEU A 189 -28.22 0.11 -5.63
C LEU A 189 -28.63 -1.28 -6.13
N PRO A 190 -27.67 -2.15 -6.51
CA PRO A 190 -28.01 -3.50 -6.93
C PRO A 190 -28.45 -4.33 -5.71
N LEU A 191 -29.38 -5.26 -5.95
CA LEU A 191 -29.78 -6.22 -4.93
C LEU A 191 -28.61 -7.21 -4.67
N PRO A 192 -28.46 -7.69 -3.41
CA PRO A 192 -27.45 -8.70 -3.11
C PRO A 192 -27.64 -9.94 -3.99
N SER A 193 -26.55 -10.43 -4.57
CA SER A 193 -26.55 -11.66 -5.35
C SER A 193 -25.27 -12.45 -5.13
N GLU A 194 -25.25 -13.69 -5.62
CA GLU A 194 -24.06 -14.53 -5.60
C GLU A 194 -22.88 -13.84 -6.26
N ILE A 195 -21.68 -14.08 -5.71
CA ILE A 195 -20.44 -13.56 -6.26
C ILE A 195 -20.17 -14.26 -7.59
N ASN A 196 -20.21 -13.50 -8.68
CA ASN A 196 -19.73 -13.91 -9.99
C ASN A 196 -19.26 -12.68 -10.79
N GLN A 197 -18.64 -12.93 -11.95
CA GLN A 197 -18.08 -11.87 -12.79
C GLN A 197 -19.12 -10.81 -13.19
N THR A 198 -20.34 -11.22 -13.54
CA THR A 198 -21.42 -10.30 -13.94
C THR A 198 -21.92 -9.45 -12.77
N THR A 199 -22.17 -10.07 -11.61
CA THR A 199 -22.54 -9.36 -10.38
C THR A 199 -21.50 -8.29 -10.03
N ILE A 200 -20.21 -8.63 -10.10
CA ILE A 200 -19.11 -7.72 -9.78
C ILE A 200 -19.03 -6.57 -10.78
N GLN A 201 -19.19 -6.84 -12.08
CA GLN A 201 -19.21 -5.79 -13.11
C GLN A 201 -20.38 -4.82 -12.89
N ASN A 202 -21.58 -5.34 -12.63
CA ASN A 202 -22.76 -4.53 -12.35
C ASN A 202 -22.58 -3.70 -11.08
N ALA A 203 -22.02 -4.28 -10.02
CA ALA A 203 -21.69 -3.60 -8.78
C ALA A 203 -20.70 -2.44 -9.03
N MET A 204 -19.60 -2.69 -9.74
CA MET A 204 -18.60 -1.67 -10.05
C MET A 204 -19.18 -0.52 -10.88
N GLN A 205 -20.05 -0.82 -11.85
CA GLN A 205 -20.72 0.19 -12.65
C GLN A 205 -21.67 1.04 -11.80
N ALA A 206 -22.50 0.41 -10.96
CA ALA A 206 -23.39 1.10 -10.04
C ALA A 206 -22.61 2.01 -9.08
N LEU A 207 -21.51 1.50 -8.51
CA LEU A 207 -20.62 2.26 -7.63
C LEU A 207 -19.99 3.47 -8.33
N ALA A 208 -19.56 3.33 -9.59
CA ALA A 208 -19.02 4.44 -10.37
C ALA A 208 -20.08 5.53 -10.62
N THR A 209 -21.32 5.14 -10.93
CA THR A 209 -22.43 6.08 -11.09
C THR A 209 -22.79 6.75 -9.76
N ILE A 210 -22.87 6.01 -8.66
CA ILE A 210 -23.15 6.60 -7.34
C ILE A 210 -22.03 7.56 -6.93
N LYS A 211 -20.76 7.22 -7.21
CA LYS A 211 -19.62 8.11 -6.95
C LYS A 211 -19.77 9.45 -7.66
N SER A 212 -20.23 9.48 -8.91
CA SER A 212 -20.42 10.76 -9.61
C SER A 212 -21.54 11.60 -9.01
N LYS A 213 -22.57 10.94 -8.44
CA LYS A 213 -23.71 11.60 -7.78
C LYS A 213 -23.39 12.31 -6.47
N ILE A 214 -22.21 12.08 -5.87
CA ILE A 214 -21.79 12.75 -4.62
C ILE A 214 -21.75 14.28 -4.76
N TYR A 215 -21.47 14.76 -5.98
CA TYR A 215 -21.31 16.19 -6.27
C TYR A 215 -22.58 16.84 -6.84
N ASP A 216 -23.65 16.07 -7.04
CA ASP A 216 -24.91 16.61 -7.56
C ASP A 216 -25.56 17.53 -6.51
N ALA A 217 -26.16 18.63 -6.98
CA ALA A 217 -26.73 19.67 -6.11
C ALA A 217 -27.91 19.17 -5.24
N ASP A 218 -28.58 18.10 -5.64
CA ASP A 218 -29.70 17.49 -4.91
C ASP A 218 -29.25 16.39 -3.92
N THR A 219 -27.97 16.00 -3.94
CA THR A 219 -27.41 15.01 -3.04
C THR A 219 -27.13 15.63 -1.68
N LYS A 220 -27.67 15.01 -0.62
CA LYS A 220 -27.38 15.37 0.77
C LYS A 220 -26.35 14.43 1.36
N LEU A 221 -25.36 15.00 2.05
CA LEU A 221 -24.26 14.28 2.67
C LEU A 221 -24.41 14.26 4.18
N TYR A 222 -24.24 13.09 4.78
CA TYR A 222 -24.30 12.82 6.21
C TYR A 222 -23.04 12.05 6.61
N PRO A 223 -21.92 12.74 6.86
CA PRO A 223 -20.66 12.07 7.18
C PRO A 223 -20.78 11.15 8.41
N GLN A 224 -20.19 9.97 8.32
CA GLN A 224 -20.19 8.92 9.32
C GLN A 224 -18.77 8.46 9.62
N VAL A 225 -18.55 7.86 10.79
CA VAL A 225 -17.28 7.20 11.11
C VAL A 225 -17.17 5.93 10.27
N MET A 226 -16.19 5.87 9.36
CA MET A 226 -16.04 4.76 8.40
C MET A 226 -14.89 3.82 8.76
N ALA A 227 -13.84 4.34 9.39
CA ALA A 227 -12.67 3.57 9.76
C ALA A 227 -11.94 4.19 10.96
N ILE A 228 -11.29 3.36 11.76
CA ILE A 228 -10.52 3.79 12.93
C ILE A 228 -9.09 3.26 12.85
N LYS A 229 -8.16 3.98 13.47
CA LYS A 229 -6.79 3.56 13.68
C LYS A 229 -6.45 3.82 15.12
N VAL A 230 -6.30 2.76 15.91
CA VAL A 230 -5.86 2.87 17.30
C VAL A 230 -4.37 3.20 17.35
N ASP A 231 -3.99 4.16 18.19
CA ASP A 231 -2.59 4.46 18.47
C ASP A 231 -2.22 3.90 19.85
N ILE A 232 -1.53 2.76 19.84
CA ILE A 232 -1.11 2.03 21.04
C ILE A 232 -0.05 2.83 21.85
N GLY A 233 0.65 3.78 21.22
CA GLY A 233 1.63 4.67 21.86
C GLY A 233 1.08 6.02 22.30
N ALA A 234 -0.17 6.35 21.96
CA ALA A 234 -0.76 7.68 22.15
C ALA A 234 -0.82 8.16 23.61
N ARG A 235 -0.90 7.24 24.58
CA ARG A 235 -0.93 7.61 26.01
C ARG A 235 0.34 8.34 26.47
N ASN A 236 1.44 8.20 25.75
CA ASN A 236 2.74 8.79 26.08
C ASN A 236 3.18 9.88 25.08
N GLN A 237 2.42 10.17 24.02
CA GLN A 237 2.79 11.15 23.01
C GLN A 237 2.16 12.53 23.28
N LYS A 238 3.01 13.57 23.40
CA LYS A 238 2.55 14.96 23.39
C LYS A 238 2.10 15.31 21.98
N ILE A 239 0.80 15.49 21.78
CA ILE A 239 0.28 16.02 20.51
C ILE A 239 0.60 17.51 20.44
N ALA A 240 1.15 17.93 19.30
CA ALA A 240 1.26 19.35 18.98
C ALA A 240 -0.15 19.93 18.75
N THR A 241 -0.67 20.64 19.74
CA THR A 241 -1.85 21.50 19.56
C THR A 241 -1.40 22.77 18.84
N VAL A 242 -1.90 23.00 17.63
CA VAL A 242 -1.78 24.31 16.98
C VAL A 242 -2.86 25.20 17.57
N SER A 243 -2.50 26.04 18.54
CA SER A 243 -3.38 27.09 19.03
C SER A 243 -3.11 28.37 18.23
N ALA A 244 -4.14 28.89 17.57
CA ALA A 244 -4.07 30.17 16.90
C ALA A 244 -4.31 31.27 17.93
N ASN A 245 -3.24 31.90 18.42
CA ASN A 245 -3.32 33.23 19.00
C ASN A 245 -2.46 34.17 18.15
N ASN A 246 -3.14 35.10 17.47
CA ASN A 246 -2.60 36.27 16.78
C ASN A 246 -1.40 36.01 15.86
N ASN A 247 -1.68 35.61 14.62
CA ASN A 247 -0.82 35.67 13.43
C ASN A 247 0.58 35.04 13.47
N THR A 248 0.90 34.21 14.46
CA THR A 248 2.05 33.30 14.38
C THR A 248 1.69 31.92 14.95
N PRO A 249 1.92 30.81 14.22
CA PRO A 249 1.78 29.48 14.79
C PRO A 249 2.88 29.26 15.83
N ILE A 250 2.50 29.22 17.12
CA ILE A 250 3.40 28.87 18.22
C ILE A 250 3.17 27.40 18.58
N VAL A 251 4.22 26.58 18.45
CA VAL A 251 4.24 25.22 19.00
C VAL A 251 4.64 25.33 20.47
N SER A 252 3.68 25.24 21.40
CA SER A 252 3.99 25.19 22.83
C SER A 252 4.11 23.74 23.29
N ALA A 253 5.31 23.30 23.67
CA ALA A 253 5.50 22.06 24.41
C ALA A 253 5.10 22.27 25.87
N GLY A 254 4.01 21.64 26.32
CA GLY A 254 3.60 21.68 27.73
C GLY A 254 4.67 21.09 28.66
N MET A 255 4.88 21.72 29.81
CA MET A 255 5.85 21.35 30.85
C MET A 255 5.55 19.98 31.48
N SER A 256 6.62 19.28 31.82
CA SER A 256 6.68 17.90 32.33
C SER A 256 6.25 17.76 33.78
N MET A 257 5.69 16.60 34.12
CA MET A 257 5.92 15.94 35.40
C MET A 257 6.69 14.66 35.11
N SER A 258 7.94 14.62 35.57
CA SER A 258 8.89 13.51 35.41
C SER A 258 8.60 12.43 36.45
N LEU A 259 8.49 11.17 36.02
CA LEU A 259 8.73 10.02 36.88
C LEU A 259 9.60 9.01 36.11
N ASP A 260 10.81 8.90 36.65
CA ASP A 260 11.87 7.89 36.60
C ASP A 260 11.94 6.87 35.44
N ASP A 261 13.02 7.08 34.70
CA ASP A 261 13.95 6.18 34.03
C ASP A 261 13.79 4.67 34.29
N ASP A 262 13.31 3.94 33.26
CA ASP A 262 13.69 2.54 33.02
C ASP A 262 13.69 2.26 31.51
N LYS A 263 14.92 2.17 30.96
CA LYS A 263 15.37 1.50 29.72
C LYS A 263 14.33 1.31 28.60
N VAL A 264 14.34 2.23 27.64
CA VAL A 264 13.74 2.04 26.30
C VAL A 264 14.80 1.41 25.39
N GLU A 265 14.64 0.14 25.04
CA GLU A 265 15.31 -0.45 23.87
C GLU A 265 14.71 0.15 22.60
N ASP A 266 15.55 0.76 21.76
CA ASP A 266 15.19 1.20 20.40
C ASP A 266 14.79 -0.03 19.57
N LEU A 267 13.49 -0.30 19.48
CA LEU A 267 12.95 -1.29 18.57
C LEU A 267 12.96 -0.71 17.16
N ASP A 268 13.90 -1.20 16.34
CA ASP A 268 13.94 -1.00 14.88
C ASP A 268 12.62 -1.46 14.26
N ASP A 269 11.71 -0.51 14.06
CA ASP A 269 10.29 -0.74 13.80
C ASP A 269 10.03 -1.08 12.34
N ASN A 270 10.38 -2.31 11.96
CA ASN A 270 10.10 -2.88 10.65
C ASN A 270 8.59 -3.05 10.35
N SER A 271 7.68 -2.74 11.28
CA SER A 271 6.23 -2.83 11.04
C SER A 271 5.66 -1.70 10.17
N ILE A 272 6.38 -0.57 10.07
CA ILE A 272 6.04 0.54 9.16
C ILE A 272 6.26 0.13 7.69
N LYS A 273 7.20 -0.78 7.40
CA LYS A 273 7.48 -1.28 6.05
C LYS A 273 6.39 -2.23 5.52
N LEU A 274 5.59 -2.85 6.40
CA LEU A 274 4.65 -3.93 6.04
C LEU A 274 3.24 -3.44 5.68
N GLN A 275 2.83 -2.24 6.14
CA GLN A 275 1.50 -1.68 5.85
C GLN A 275 1.35 -1.14 4.42
N PHE A 276 2.47 -0.84 3.76
CA PHE A 276 2.48 -0.37 2.38
C PHE A 276 2.85 -1.47 1.38
N GLN A 277 3.13 -2.69 1.85
CA GLN A 277 3.52 -3.81 0.98
C GLN A 277 2.36 -4.52 0.29
N ASN A 278 1.10 -4.27 0.66
CA ASN A 278 -0.04 -5.01 0.12
C ASN A 278 -1.07 -4.21 -0.67
N ASN A 279 -0.85 -2.91 -0.84
CA ASN A 279 -1.44 -2.19 -1.98
C ASN A 279 -0.46 -2.30 -3.14
N THR A 280 -0.57 -3.36 -3.93
CA THR A 280 0.10 -3.46 -5.22
C THR A 280 -0.53 -2.48 -6.22
N ILE A 281 -0.14 -1.21 -6.16
CA ILE A 281 0.30 -0.54 -7.38
C ILE A 281 1.80 -0.82 -7.46
N GLY A 282 2.15 -1.95 -8.09
CA GLY A 282 3.50 -2.27 -8.54
C GLY A 282 4.63 -2.22 -7.50
N THR A 283 5.24 -3.38 -7.27
CA THR A 283 6.69 -3.55 -7.02
C THR A 283 7.26 -3.22 -5.63
N GLY A 284 7.13 -4.19 -4.71
CA GLY A 284 8.00 -4.33 -3.54
C GLY A 284 9.07 -5.41 -3.71
N SER A 285 9.37 -5.81 -4.96
CA SER A 285 10.28 -6.92 -5.23
C SER A 285 11.74 -6.44 -5.16
N LYS A 286 12.69 -7.35 -4.90
CA LYS A 286 14.13 -7.04 -4.84
C LYS A 286 14.59 -6.27 -6.10
N GLU A 287 13.93 -6.52 -7.22
CA GLU A 287 14.07 -5.86 -8.51
C GLU A 287 13.74 -4.36 -8.47
N MET A 288 12.73 -3.88 -7.72
CA MET A 288 12.44 -2.43 -7.63
C MET A 288 13.39 -1.70 -6.69
N LYS A 289 13.81 -2.36 -5.60
CA LYS A 289 14.89 -1.82 -4.76
C LYS A 289 16.19 -1.74 -5.57
N ALA A 290 16.51 -2.80 -6.33
CA ALA A 290 17.63 -2.81 -7.26
C ALA A 290 17.49 -1.75 -8.37
N ALA A 291 16.31 -1.60 -8.99
CA ALA A 291 16.04 -0.55 -9.99
C ALA A 291 16.20 0.87 -9.44
N THR A 292 15.80 1.08 -8.19
CA THR A 292 15.94 2.39 -7.52
C THR A 292 17.40 2.68 -7.21
N LEU A 293 18.15 1.69 -6.72
CA LEU A 293 19.58 1.82 -6.44
C LEU A 293 20.40 2.00 -7.72
N GLU A 294 20.10 1.23 -8.78
CA GLU A 294 20.65 1.40 -10.12
C GLU A 294 20.40 2.81 -10.65
N ARG A 295 19.16 3.31 -10.55
CA ARG A 295 18.82 4.67 -10.98
C ARG A 295 19.59 5.74 -10.19
N LYS A 296 19.72 5.58 -8.88
CA LYS A 296 20.51 6.49 -8.02
C LYS A 296 22.00 6.45 -8.37
N ALA A 297 22.52 5.28 -8.72
CA ALA A 297 23.88 5.14 -9.21
C ALA A 297 24.08 5.88 -10.53
N LEU A 298 23.15 5.73 -11.50
CA LEU A 298 23.21 6.44 -12.78
C LEU A 298 23.13 7.97 -12.61
N TYR A 299 22.31 8.47 -11.68
CA TYR A 299 22.30 9.91 -11.37
C TYR A 299 23.59 10.37 -10.71
N SER A 300 24.15 9.58 -9.78
CA SER A 300 25.45 9.88 -9.18
C SER A 300 26.56 9.92 -10.23
N LEU A 301 26.49 9.08 -11.27
CA LEU A 301 27.42 9.12 -12.39
C LEU A 301 27.28 10.39 -13.22
N LEU A 302 26.06 10.86 -13.49
CA LEU A 302 25.82 12.14 -14.18
C LEU A 302 26.34 13.33 -13.38
N ASP A 303 26.25 13.27 -12.05
CA ASP A 303 26.75 14.32 -11.14
C ASP A 303 28.27 14.22 -10.88
N LYS A 304 28.97 13.34 -11.63
CA LYS A 304 30.39 13.01 -11.48
C LYS A 304 30.76 12.65 -10.03
N ASN A 305 29.87 11.96 -9.34
CA ASN A 305 30.03 11.50 -7.97
C ASN A 305 30.32 9.99 -7.95
N VAL A 306 31.59 9.62 -8.13
CA VAL A 306 32.04 8.22 -8.20
C VAL A 306 31.76 7.45 -6.91
N GLU A 307 31.89 8.08 -5.74
CA GLU A 307 31.64 7.45 -4.43
C GLU A 307 30.14 7.16 -4.21
N GLY A 308 29.28 8.10 -4.60
CA GLY A 308 27.84 7.92 -4.59
C GLY A 308 27.39 6.82 -5.55
N ALA A 309 28.00 6.76 -6.75
CA ALA A 309 27.72 5.72 -7.72
C ALA A 309 28.13 4.34 -7.20
N LEU A 310 29.36 4.20 -6.70
CA LEU A 310 29.87 2.92 -6.17
C LEU A 310 29.04 2.41 -4.99
N ARG A 311 28.69 3.27 -4.04
CA ARG A 311 27.86 2.88 -2.89
C ARG A 311 26.50 2.33 -3.32
N ASN A 312 25.83 3.01 -4.25
CA ASN A 312 24.52 2.59 -4.73
C ASN A 312 24.61 1.30 -5.56
N LEU A 313 25.68 1.09 -6.34
CA LEU A 313 25.91 -0.16 -7.09
C LEU A 313 26.23 -1.33 -6.17
N GLU A 314 27.04 -1.12 -5.13
CA GLU A 314 27.34 -2.15 -4.12
C GLU A 314 26.08 -2.59 -3.37
N GLU A 315 25.24 -1.64 -2.94
CA GLU A 315 23.97 -1.98 -2.31
C GLU A 315 23.02 -2.67 -3.30
N CYS A 316 23.04 -2.27 -4.58
CA CYS A 316 22.23 -2.91 -5.61
C CYS A 316 22.63 -4.38 -5.82
N GLU A 317 23.94 -4.67 -5.89
CA GLU A 317 24.46 -6.04 -6.03
C GLU A 317 24.15 -6.90 -4.81
N GLN A 318 24.19 -6.32 -3.60
CA GLN A 318 23.79 -7.03 -2.37
C GLN A 318 22.29 -7.36 -2.34
N VAL A 319 21.46 -6.47 -2.88
CA VAL A 319 20.00 -6.64 -2.93
C VAL A 319 19.59 -7.68 -3.97
N LEU A 320 20.22 -7.65 -5.15
CA LEU A 320 19.93 -8.58 -6.24
C LEU A 320 21.20 -8.84 -7.08
N PRO A 321 21.95 -9.92 -6.78
CA PRO A 321 23.18 -10.23 -7.50
C PRO A 321 22.95 -10.44 -9.00
N GLY A 322 23.83 -9.88 -9.83
CA GLY A 322 23.72 -9.96 -11.29
C GLY A 322 22.60 -9.12 -11.92
N TYR A 323 21.99 -8.20 -11.15
CA TYR A 323 20.99 -7.29 -11.66
C TYR A 323 21.60 -6.28 -12.66
N HIS A 324 21.08 -6.26 -13.88
CA HIS A 324 21.35 -5.26 -14.92
C HIS A 324 22.83 -4.90 -15.17
N SER A 325 23.75 -5.85 -14.98
CA SER A 325 25.21 -5.63 -15.14
C SER A 325 25.80 -4.56 -14.21
N VAL A 326 25.18 -4.37 -13.05
CA VAL A 326 25.64 -3.49 -11.96
C VAL A 326 27.05 -3.86 -11.52
N TYR A 327 27.37 -5.16 -11.51
CA TYR A 327 28.68 -5.68 -11.14
C TYR A 327 29.81 -5.21 -12.08
N GLU A 328 29.58 -5.27 -13.40
CA GLU A 328 30.56 -4.87 -14.41
C GLU A 328 30.79 -3.35 -14.39
N VAL A 329 29.72 -2.57 -14.22
CA VAL A 329 29.81 -1.11 -14.04
C VAL A 329 30.57 -0.77 -12.78
N MET A 330 30.30 -1.47 -11.67
CA MET A 330 31.01 -1.28 -10.41
C MET A 330 32.51 -1.57 -10.56
N ILE A 331 32.90 -2.65 -11.26
CA ILE A 331 34.32 -2.97 -11.51
C ILE A 331 34.98 -1.86 -12.33
N LEU A 332 34.32 -1.37 -13.38
CA LEU A 332 34.84 -0.30 -14.23
C LEU A 332 35.11 0.97 -13.42
N LEU A 333 34.18 1.35 -12.53
CA LEU A 333 34.33 2.52 -11.67
C LEU A 333 35.40 2.30 -10.59
N LYS A 334 35.50 1.11 -10.00
CA LYS A 334 36.55 0.79 -9.02
C LYS A 334 37.95 0.88 -9.62
N LYS A 335 38.12 0.40 -10.86
CA LYS A 335 39.40 0.47 -11.59
C LYS A 335 39.88 1.90 -11.81
N ASN A 336 38.96 2.83 -12.05
CA ASN A 336 39.27 4.22 -12.35
C ASN A 336 38.99 5.17 -11.17
N ARG A 337 38.65 4.63 -9.98
CA ARG A 337 38.10 5.37 -8.84
C ARG A 337 38.93 6.60 -8.47
N VAL A 338 40.25 6.46 -8.37
CA VAL A 338 41.15 7.53 -7.94
C VAL A 338 41.13 8.71 -8.91
N ALA A 339 41.12 8.43 -10.22
CA ALA A 339 41.07 9.48 -11.24
C ALA A 339 39.67 10.12 -11.35
N LEU A 340 38.62 9.32 -11.16
CA LEU A 340 37.22 9.81 -11.17
C LEU A 340 36.84 10.63 -9.92
N LEU A 341 37.73 10.77 -8.93
CA LEU A 341 37.52 11.73 -7.84
C LEU A 341 37.63 13.17 -8.33
N ASP A 342 38.43 13.43 -9.36
CA ASP A 342 38.43 14.70 -10.05
C ASP A 342 37.27 14.74 -11.05
N LYS A 343 36.42 15.75 -10.91
CA LYS A 343 35.24 15.94 -11.75
C LYS A 343 35.60 16.43 -13.14
N GLU A 344 36.75 17.05 -13.32
CA GLU A 344 37.15 17.57 -14.64
C GLU A 344 38.08 16.61 -15.40
N ASP A 345 38.32 15.42 -14.86
CA ASP A 345 39.15 14.42 -15.52
C ASP A 345 38.47 13.90 -16.81
N SER A 346 39.24 13.90 -17.90
CA SER A 346 38.85 13.36 -19.21
C SER A 346 38.41 11.89 -19.18
N LEU A 347 38.79 11.13 -18.15
CA LEU A 347 38.37 9.75 -17.95
C LEU A 347 36.86 9.61 -17.71
N TRP A 348 36.17 10.65 -17.25
CA TRP A 348 34.69 10.63 -17.17
C TRP A 348 34.05 10.42 -18.55
N GLN A 349 34.59 11.04 -19.59
CA GLN A 349 34.08 10.90 -20.96
C GLN A 349 34.27 9.47 -21.48
N GLU A 350 35.41 8.85 -21.15
CA GLU A 350 35.70 7.47 -21.55
C GLU A 350 34.79 6.48 -20.79
N VAL A 351 34.53 6.70 -19.50
CA VAL A 351 33.59 5.90 -18.72
C VAL A 351 32.17 6.01 -19.29
N TYR A 352 31.70 7.21 -19.63
CA TYR A 352 30.38 7.39 -20.23
C TYR A 352 30.27 6.73 -21.61
N ARG A 353 31.34 6.80 -22.42
CA ARG A 353 31.41 6.13 -23.72
C ARG A 353 31.32 4.61 -23.57
N GLN A 354 32.03 4.02 -22.60
CA GLN A 354 31.95 2.59 -22.31
C GLN A 354 30.57 2.20 -21.76
N LEU A 355 29.94 3.05 -20.95
CA LEU A 355 28.56 2.83 -20.48
C LEU A 355 27.55 2.81 -21.63
N LEU A 356 27.66 3.76 -22.56
CA LEU A 356 26.80 3.82 -23.73
C LEU A 356 27.06 2.68 -24.72
N ASN A 357 28.31 2.26 -24.93
CA ASN A 357 28.62 1.22 -25.89
C ASN A 357 28.23 -0.18 -25.38
N ASN A 358 28.49 -0.46 -24.09
CA ASN A 358 28.35 -1.82 -23.56
C ASN A 358 27.03 -2.04 -22.82
N PHE A 359 26.37 -0.96 -22.35
CA PHE A 359 25.18 -1.05 -21.49
C PHE A 359 23.99 -0.18 -21.96
N SER A 360 24.06 0.42 -23.16
CA SER A 360 23.02 1.34 -23.66
C SER A 360 21.62 0.74 -23.66
N TRP A 361 21.43 -0.51 -24.08
CA TRP A 361 20.09 -1.07 -24.28
C TRP A 361 19.20 -1.08 -23.02
N ARG A 362 19.75 -0.87 -21.81
CA ARG A 362 19.00 -0.82 -20.54
C ARG A 362 18.98 0.54 -19.83
N ILE A 363 19.60 1.58 -20.38
CA ILE A 363 19.59 2.94 -19.82
C ILE A 363 18.37 3.70 -20.37
N PRO A 364 17.57 4.39 -19.53
CA PRO A 364 16.48 5.26 -20.01
C PRO A 364 16.96 6.30 -21.03
N GLU A 365 16.19 6.55 -22.10
CA GLU A 365 16.57 7.48 -23.18
C GLU A 365 16.91 8.89 -22.67
N SER A 366 16.24 9.35 -21.61
CA SER A 366 16.52 10.63 -20.95
C SER A 366 17.93 10.70 -20.33
N ILE A 367 18.47 9.58 -19.84
CA ILE A 367 19.82 9.47 -19.28
C ILE A 367 20.84 9.28 -20.39
N LYS A 368 20.53 8.49 -21.43
CA LYS A 368 21.39 8.34 -22.61
C LYS A 368 21.69 9.67 -23.29
N LYS A 369 20.67 10.51 -23.44
CA LYS A 369 20.82 11.84 -24.01
C LYS A 369 21.81 12.68 -23.21
N LYS A 370 21.65 12.74 -21.88
CA LYS A 370 22.56 13.46 -20.99
C LYS A 370 23.99 12.90 -21.00
N LEU A 371 24.15 11.59 -21.06
CA LEU A 371 25.48 10.96 -21.18
C LEU A 371 26.13 11.30 -22.52
N ARG A 372 25.38 11.29 -23.63
CA ARG A 372 25.89 11.68 -24.96
C ARG A 372 26.31 13.14 -25.00
N ASP A 373 25.49 14.02 -24.43
CA ASP A 373 25.77 15.45 -24.31
C ASP A 373 27.01 15.72 -23.42
N SER A 374 27.38 14.78 -22.55
CA SER A 374 28.58 14.87 -21.68
C SER A 374 29.82 14.19 -22.29
N THR A 375 29.69 13.50 -23.42
CA THR A 375 30.79 12.85 -24.15
C THR A 375 31.28 13.60 -25.38
N ASN A 376 30.51 14.60 -25.82
CA ASN A 376 30.92 15.59 -26.82
C ASN A 376 31.53 16.80 -26.12
#